data_AF-A0A1F7S169-F1
#
_entry.id   AF-A0A1F7S169-F1
#
_cell.length_a   1.000
_cell.length_b   1.000
_cell.length_c   1.000
_cell.angle_alpha   90.00
_cell.angle_beta   90.00
_cell.angle_gamma   90.00
#
_symmetry.space_group_name_H-M   'P 1'
#
loop_
_entity.id
_entity.type
_entity.pdbx_description
1 polymer ?
#
loop_
_entity_poly.entity_id
_entity_poly.type
_entity_poly.pdbx_seq_one_letter_code
_entity_poly.pdbx_strand_id
1 'polypeptide(L)'
;MGIVPPLSGSGSDATAIHDNVPAEISAITEKGTPIGADKIIIEDSADSHNKKMVQITNLPTGSDSTAIHKATASEIHAMTDVTPASGDEIVIEDASDSWNKKRCQLSDIAPLGTPASHSHTESDITDLDHDDGEAIHDNVAGEITALTNVTPASGDNFLIEDVSDSNNKKKTTYADLDITSRLKNVSEDTTPDLGGSLNMKGFGFDDEFIAGEALTAGDCCYLSTDGKMWKADADENSTCDTIIAFATANISAEATGIFRLMGKITLSGLTPFSMAYVSTTAGGLVFAPPDGAGDIQRPVGFCLSTTVLYIIPNLYFQQVFA
;
A
#
# COMPACT_ATOMS: atom_id res chain seq x y z
N MET A 1 -52.33 74.43 95.43
CA MET A 1 -52.58 74.08 94.01
C MET A 1 -51.89 75.12 93.15
N GLY A 2 -50.85 74.71 92.44
CA GLY A 2 -50.24 75.46 91.36
C GLY A 2 -49.78 74.43 90.34
N ILE A 3 -50.72 73.96 89.52
CA ILE A 3 -50.45 72.97 88.48
C ILE A 3 -49.62 73.71 87.43
N VAL A 4 -48.33 73.39 87.33
CA VAL A 4 -47.51 73.81 86.20
C VAL A 4 -48.06 73.05 84.99
N PRO A 5 -48.57 73.72 83.93
CA PRO A 5 -49.03 73.00 82.75
C PRO A 5 -47.84 72.22 82.16
N PRO A 6 -48.07 71.03 81.59
CA PRO A 6 -46.99 70.27 80.97
C PRO A 6 -46.36 71.17 79.90
N LEU A 7 -45.04 71.35 79.98
CA LEU A 7 -44.27 71.89 78.88
C LEU A 7 -44.54 70.96 77.70
N SER A 8 -45.48 71.35 76.83
CA SER A 8 -45.54 70.89 75.45
C SER A 8 -44.30 71.47 74.78
N GLY A 9 -43.14 70.94 75.16
CA GLY A 9 -41.88 71.19 74.49
C GLY A 9 -41.99 70.51 73.14
N SER A 10 -42.66 71.16 72.20
CA SER A 10 -42.33 71.03 70.80
C SER A 10 -40.84 71.32 70.72
N GLY A 11 -40.03 70.26 70.72
CA GLY A 11 -38.60 70.38 70.54
C GLY A 11 -38.39 71.03 69.18
N SER A 12 -38.27 72.35 69.16
CA SER A 12 -37.93 73.09 67.96
C SER A 12 -36.47 72.81 67.71
N ASP A 13 -36.17 71.79 66.90
CA ASP A 13 -34.85 71.67 66.29
C ASP A 13 -34.69 72.90 65.41
N ALA A 14 -33.92 73.87 65.91
CA ALA A 14 -33.69 75.14 65.22
C ALA A 14 -32.98 74.96 63.88
N THR A 15 -32.46 73.76 63.60
CA THR A 15 -31.86 73.39 62.33
C THR A 15 -32.77 72.55 61.45
N ALA A 16 -33.99 72.20 61.90
CA ALA A 16 -34.89 71.34 61.13
C ALA A 16 -35.30 71.99 59.80
N ILE A 17 -35.43 71.16 58.77
CA ILE A 17 -35.87 71.57 57.43
C ILE A 17 -37.38 71.42 57.23
N HIS A 18 -38.09 70.99 58.28
CA HIS A 18 -39.53 70.78 58.35
C HIS A 18 -40.01 71.08 59.78
N ASP A 19 -41.25 71.47 59.97
CA ASP A 19 -41.80 71.93 61.26
C ASP A 19 -42.58 70.84 62.03
N ASN A 20 -42.26 69.57 61.77
CA ASN A 20 -42.86 68.37 62.40
C ASN A 20 -44.37 68.22 62.10
N VAL A 21 -44.83 68.76 60.98
CA VAL A 21 -46.14 68.48 60.40
C VAL A 21 -46.05 67.29 59.43
N PRO A 22 -46.94 66.28 59.50
CA PRO A 22 -46.92 65.14 58.58
C PRO A 22 -47.02 65.56 57.11
N ALA A 23 -46.24 64.89 56.25
CA ALA A 23 -46.25 65.03 54.79
C ALA A 23 -45.83 66.41 54.23
N GLU A 24 -45.19 67.29 55.02
CA GLU A 24 -44.71 68.60 54.55
C GLU A 24 -43.76 68.50 53.36
N ILE A 25 -42.79 67.57 53.41
CA ILE A 25 -41.83 67.35 52.31
C ILE A 25 -42.52 66.67 51.12
N SER A 26 -43.42 65.72 51.38
CA SER A 26 -44.15 64.98 50.33
C SER A 26 -45.17 65.84 49.58
N ALA A 27 -45.55 66.99 50.12
CA ALA A 27 -46.46 67.95 49.49
C ALA A 27 -45.76 68.92 48.53
N ILE A 28 -44.42 68.94 48.49
CA ILE A 28 -43.66 69.79 47.55
C ILE A 28 -43.72 69.17 46.15
N THR A 29 -44.19 69.94 45.17
CA THR A 29 -44.26 69.51 43.77
C THR A 29 -42.86 69.22 43.21
N GLU A 30 -42.68 68.07 42.57
CA GLU A 30 -41.42 67.70 41.92
C GLU A 30 -41.03 68.69 40.81
N LYS A 31 -39.74 69.04 40.76
CA LYS A 31 -39.16 69.77 39.64
C LYS A 31 -38.58 68.78 38.63
N GLY A 32 -39.31 68.51 37.55
CA GLY A 32 -38.94 67.45 36.59
C GLY A 32 -37.66 67.67 35.78
N THR A 33 -37.19 68.91 35.61
CA THR A 33 -35.90 69.20 34.94
C THR A 33 -35.15 70.28 35.69
N PRO A 34 -34.24 69.88 36.59
CA PRO A 34 -33.42 70.84 37.30
C PRO A 34 -32.46 71.57 36.35
N ILE A 35 -32.20 72.86 36.61
CA ILE A 35 -31.20 73.70 35.95
C ILE A 35 -30.00 73.93 36.89
N GLY A 36 -28.86 74.32 36.33
CA GLY A 36 -27.62 74.45 37.10
C GLY A 36 -27.68 75.37 38.32
N ALA A 37 -28.54 76.39 38.30
CA ALA A 37 -28.71 77.34 39.41
C ALA A 37 -29.60 76.81 40.55
N ASP A 38 -30.31 75.69 40.36
CA ASP A 38 -31.13 75.09 41.39
C ASP A 38 -30.28 74.62 42.57
N LYS A 39 -30.91 74.57 43.74
CA LYS A 39 -30.25 74.32 45.02
C LYS A 39 -30.75 73.02 45.62
N ILE A 40 -29.83 72.20 46.09
CA ILE A 40 -30.12 70.98 46.84
C ILE A 40 -29.63 71.20 48.26
N ILE A 41 -30.47 70.86 49.23
CA ILE A 41 -30.05 70.83 50.63
C ILE A 41 -29.28 69.53 50.84
N ILE A 42 -28.08 69.65 51.41
CA ILE A 42 -27.21 68.55 51.76
C ILE A 42 -26.90 68.58 53.25
N GLU A 43 -26.50 67.44 53.77
CA GLU A 43 -25.85 67.33 55.06
C GLU A 43 -24.34 67.30 54.82
N ASP A 44 -23.64 68.37 55.19
CA ASP A 44 -22.20 68.49 54.92
C ASP A 44 -21.40 67.70 55.97
N SER A 45 -20.92 66.51 55.58
CA SER A 45 -20.13 65.64 56.45
C SER A 45 -18.78 66.24 56.85
N ALA A 46 -18.21 67.14 56.04
CA ALA A 46 -16.97 67.83 56.37
C ALA A 46 -17.19 68.94 57.42
N ASP A 47 -18.42 69.41 57.58
CA ASP A 47 -18.84 70.43 58.55
C ASP A 47 -19.81 69.86 59.59
N SER A 48 -19.44 68.71 60.17
CA SER A 48 -20.16 68.07 61.28
C SER A 48 -21.66 67.86 61.04
N HIS A 49 -22.03 67.52 59.81
CA HIS A 49 -23.42 67.26 59.44
C HIS A 49 -24.34 68.50 59.50
N ASN A 50 -23.76 69.71 59.41
CA ASN A 50 -24.55 70.92 59.28
C ASN A 50 -25.30 70.93 57.93
N LYS A 51 -26.55 71.39 57.95
CA LYS A 51 -27.35 71.51 56.73
C LYS A 51 -26.85 72.68 55.89
N LYS A 52 -26.47 72.40 54.64
CA LYS A 52 -26.01 73.40 53.67
C LYS A 52 -26.81 73.27 52.38
N MET A 53 -26.72 74.29 51.54
CA MET A 53 -27.23 74.23 50.18
C MET A 53 -26.08 74.19 49.19
N VAL A 54 -26.20 73.35 48.16
CA VAL A 54 -25.27 73.27 47.02
C VAL A 54 -26.05 73.56 45.74
N GLN A 55 -25.45 74.31 44.82
CA GLN A 55 -26.02 74.47 43.48
C GLN A 55 -25.78 73.21 42.66
N ILE A 56 -26.70 72.86 41.76
CA ILE A 56 -26.56 71.68 40.90
C ILE A 56 -25.26 71.73 40.07
N THR A 57 -24.83 72.91 39.61
CA THR A 57 -23.54 73.06 38.91
C THR A 57 -22.32 72.74 39.76
N ASN A 58 -22.46 72.76 41.10
CA ASN A 58 -21.38 72.49 42.04
C ASN A 58 -21.39 71.03 42.52
N LEU A 59 -22.38 70.22 42.12
CA LEU A 59 -22.32 68.79 42.36
C LEU A 59 -21.21 68.18 41.48
N PRO A 60 -20.44 67.22 41.99
CA PRO A 60 -19.46 66.52 41.18
C PRO A 60 -20.15 65.85 40.00
N THR A 61 -19.98 66.40 38.80
CA THR A 61 -20.28 65.68 37.56
C THR A 61 -19.02 64.92 37.23
N GLY A 62 -19.04 63.60 37.42
CA GLY A 62 -17.91 62.75 37.10
C GLY A 62 -17.50 62.97 35.65
N SER A 63 -16.40 63.69 35.43
CA SER A 63 -15.76 63.83 34.13
C SER A 63 -14.57 62.88 34.16
N ASP A 64 -14.77 61.68 33.64
CA ASP A 64 -13.67 60.77 33.37
C ASP A 64 -13.05 61.19 32.03
N SER A 65 -11.91 61.88 32.09
CA SER A 65 -11.17 62.33 30.90
C SER A 65 -10.63 61.17 30.05
N THR A 66 -10.72 59.93 30.55
CA THR A 66 -10.28 58.71 29.89
C THR A 66 -11.42 57.75 29.53
N ALA A 67 -12.68 58.14 29.81
CA ALA A 67 -13.82 57.32 29.43
C ALA A 67 -14.01 57.34 27.92
N ILE A 68 -14.24 56.15 27.36
CA ILE A 68 -14.51 55.94 25.93
C ILE A 68 -15.94 56.40 25.56
N HIS A 69 -16.81 56.58 26.56
CA HIS A 69 -18.18 57.11 26.43
C HIS A 69 -18.43 58.19 27.48
N LYS A 70 -19.19 59.23 27.12
CA LYS A 70 -19.71 60.24 28.04
C LYS A 70 -20.90 59.68 28.82
N ALA A 71 -21.43 60.48 29.75
CA ALA A 71 -22.60 60.14 30.57
C ALA A 71 -23.95 60.11 29.81
N THR A 72 -23.95 59.94 28.48
CA THR A 72 -25.18 59.87 27.68
C THR A 72 -25.51 58.40 27.37
N ALA A 73 -26.73 57.96 27.68
CA ALA A 73 -27.16 56.59 27.41
C ALA A 73 -27.08 56.26 25.89
N SER A 74 -26.66 55.03 25.57
CA SER A 74 -26.62 54.49 24.20
C SER A 74 -25.65 55.16 23.22
N GLU A 75 -24.67 55.94 23.68
CA GLU A 75 -23.68 56.62 22.81
C GLU A 75 -22.93 55.65 21.88
N ILE A 76 -22.55 54.48 22.38
CA ILE A 76 -21.83 53.45 21.59
C ILE A 76 -22.77 52.73 20.61
N HIS A 77 -24.03 52.47 21.01
CA HIS A 77 -25.02 51.77 20.17
C HIS A 77 -25.58 52.62 19.03
N ALA A 78 -25.44 53.95 19.11
CA ALA A 78 -25.89 54.88 18.08
C ALA A 78 -24.87 55.05 16.93
N MET A 79 -23.66 54.49 17.07
CA MET A 79 -22.65 54.53 16.01
C MET A 79 -23.04 53.57 14.87
N THR A 80 -22.85 54.01 13.63
CA THR A 80 -23.09 53.18 12.44
C THR A 80 -21.86 52.33 12.14
N ASP A 81 -22.07 51.07 11.77
CA ASP A 81 -20.97 50.19 11.37
C ASP A 81 -20.22 50.79 10.17
N VAL A 82 -18.90 50.89 10.30
CA VAL A 82 -18.01 51.34 9.24
C VAL A 82 -16.93 50.28 9.04
N THR A 83 -16.53 50.02 7.79
CA THR A 83 -15.31 49.26 7.52
C THR A 83 -14.13 50.18 7.87
N PRO A 84 -13.31 49.85 8.89
CA PRO A 84 -12.28 50.78 9.31
C PRO A 84 -11.20 50.92 8.23
N ALA A 85 -10.79 52.15 7.94
CA ALA A 85 -9.67 52.45 7.06
C ALA A 85 -8.34 52.20 7.79
N SER A 86 -7.24 52.01 7.04
CA SER A 86 -5.93 51.75 7.64
C SER A 86 -5.42 52.88 8.54
N GLY A 87 -5.91 54.11 8.34
CA GLY A 87 -5.60 55.28 9.18
C GLY A 87 -6.48 55.43 10.42
N ASP A 88 -7.47 54.55 10.61
CA ASP A 88 -8.36 54.63 11.77
C ASP A 88 -7.63 54.20 13.04
N GLU A 89 -7.94 54.89 14.14
CA GLU A 89 -7.38 54.60 15.46
C GLU A 89 -8.26 53.57 16.18
N ILE A 90 -7.62 52.53 16.70
CA ILE A 90 -8.22 51.50 17.56
C ILE A 90 -7.70 51.71 18.96
N VAL A 91 -8.62 51.72 19.94
CA VAL A 91 -8.27 51.74 21.35
C VAL A 91 -8.06 50.30 21.83
N ILE A 92 -6.89 50.03 22.40
CA ILE A 92 -6.53 48.74 23.01
C ILE A 92 -6.27 48.93 24.51
N GLU A 93 -6.51 47.89 25.29
CA GLU A 93 -6.01 47.81 26.66
C GLU A 93 -4.65 47.10 26.62
N ASP A 94 -3.59 47.86 26.85
CA ASP A 94 -2.24 47.33 26.77
C ASP A 94 -1.89 46.56 28.05
N ALA A 95 -2.01 45.24 28.00
CA ALA A 95 -1.67 44.35 29.11
C ALA A 95 -0.20 44.48 29.56
N SER A 96 0.71 44.87 28.66
CA SER A 96 2.12 45.10 29.00
C SER A 96 2.34 46.41 29.77
N ASP A 97 1.36 47.30 29.74
CA ASP A 97 1.34 48.60 30.43
C ASP A 97 0.15 48.68 31.41
N SER A 98 -0.02 47.63 32.22
CA SER A 98 -1.01 47.57 33.30
C SER A 98 -2.46 47.88 32.87
N TRP A 99 -2.84 47.47 31.65
CA TRP A 99 -4.16 47.69 31.07
C TRP A 99 -4.49 49.17 30.81
N ASN A 100 -3.46 50.03 30.71
CA ASN A 100 -3.63 51.39 30.26
C ASN A 100 -4.22 51.41 28.83
N LYS A 101 -5.22 52.27 28.60
CA LYS A 101 -5.79 52.46 27.28
C LYS A 101 -4.77 53.13 26.37
N LYS A 102 -4.45 52.48 25.24
CA LYS A 102 -3.59 53.03 24.19
C LYS A 102 -4.35 53.08 22.87
N ARG A 103 -3.82 53.87 21.95
CA ARG A 103 -4.29 53.89 20.57
C ARG A 103 -3.23 53.29 19.65
N CYS A 104 -3.66 52.51 18.67
CA CYS A 104 -2.85 52.06 17.55
C CYS A 104 -3.64 52.31 16.26
N GLN A 105 -2.96 52.46 15.13
CA GLN A 105 -3.67 52.45 13.85
C GLN A 105 -4.04 51.02 13.47
N LEU A 106 -5.10 50.81 12.68
CA LEU A 106 -5.41 49.49 12.14
C LEU A 106 -4.21 48.91 11.36
N SER A 107 -3.38 49.75 10.74
CA SER A 107 -2.13 49.33 10.10
C SER A 107 -1.04 48.84 11.07
N ASP A 108 -1.09 49.24 12.33
CA ASP A 108 -0.10 48.86 13.35
C ASP A 108 -0.47 47.55 14.05
N ILE A 109 -1.74 47.16 13.99
CA ILE A 109 -2.16 45.81 14.32
C ILE A 109 -1.66 44.94 13.18
N ALA A 110 -0.55 44.23 13.42
CA ALA A 110 -0.03 43.27 12.46
C ALA A 110 -1.22 42.49 11.90
N PRO A 111 -1.44 42.48 10.56
CA PRO A 111 -2.57 41.77 10.01
C PRO A 111 -2.54 40.37 10.62
N LEU A 112 -3.65 39.95 11.25
CA LEU A 112 -3.93 38.53 11.43
C LEU A 112 -3.84 38.01 10.01
N GLY A 113 -2.65 37.56 9.60
CA GLY A 113 -2.26 37.58 8.20
C GLY A 113 -3.40 36.97 7.40
N THR A 114 -3.76 37.55 6.24
CA THR A 114 -4.46 36.77 5.22
C THR A 114 -3.80 35.42 5.28
N PRO A 115 -4.47 34.33 5.72
CA PRO A 115 -3.76 33.12 6.11
C PRO A 115 -2.89 32.87 4.91
N ALA A 116 -1.57 32.99 5.10
CA ALA A 116 -0.67 32.70 4.02
C ALA A 116 -1.19 31.36 3.54
N SER A 117 -1.39 31.20 2.24
CA SER A 117 -1.50 29.85 1.69
C SER A 117 -0.23 29.15 2.17
N HIS A 118 -0.29 28.58 3.36
CA HIS A 118 0.78 27.87 3.98
C HIS A 118 0.48 26.48 3.48
N SER A 119 1.14 26.16 2.37
CA SER A 119 1.34 24.77 2.04
C SER A 119 2.15 24.21 3.20
N HIS A 120 1.54 23.31 3.98
CA HIS A 120 2.35 22.39 4.74
C HIS A 120 3.08 21.52 3.72
N THR A 121 4.39 21.57 3.76
CA THR A 121 5.24 20.47 3.32
C THR A 121 5.24 19.41 4.41
N GLU A 122 5.55 18.14 4.12
CA GLU A 122 5.67 17.10 5.16
C GLU A 122 6.56 17.54 6.35
N SER A 123 7.52 18.43 6.15
CA SER A 123 8.35 18.99 7.24
C SER A 123 7.62 19.93 8.21
N ASP A 124 6.46 20.46 7.82
CA ASP A 124 5.65 21.37 8.65
C ASP A 124 4.69 20.61 9.59
N ILE A 125 4.57 19.29 9.41
CA ILE A 125 3.79 18.38 10.24
C ILE A 125 4.75 17.78 11.26
N THR A 126 4.90 18.41 12.42
CA THR A 126 5.79 17.91 13.50
C THR A 126 5.14 16.82 14.36
N ASP A 127 3.85 16.55 14.15
CA ASP A 127 3.13 15.39 14.69
C ASP A 127 3.13 14.22 13.69
N LEU A 128 4.28 13.97 13.06
CA LEU A 128 4.64 12.62 12.64
C LEU A 128 4.79 11.70 13.88
N ASP A 129 3.80 11.69 14.77
CA ASP A 129 3.70 10.84 15.96
C ASP A 129 3.27 9.41 15.60
N HIS A 130 3.03 9.15 14.32
CA HIS A 130 3.14 7.83 13.72
C HIS A 130 4.59 7.55 13.32
N ASP A 131 5.52 7.82 14.25
CA ASP A 131 6.85 7.23 14.32
C ASP A 131 6.67 5.73 14.65
N ASP A 132 5.89 5.01 13.82
CA ASP A 132 5.86 3.57 13.86
C ASP A 132 7.19 3.12 13.26
N GLY A 133 8.16 2.81 14.10
CA GLY A 133 9.43 2.19 13.65
C GLY A 133 9.26 0.85 12.92
N GLU A 134 8.01 0.44 12.64
CA GLU A 134 7.60 -0.70 11.84
C GLU A 134 6.96 -0.28 10.49
N ALA A 135 6.80 1.02 10.20
CA ALA A 135 6.38 1.48 8.89
C ALA A 135 7.44 1.14 7.85
N ILE A 136 6.93 0.66 6.73
CA ILE A 136 7.71 0.26 5.55
C ILE A 136 7.96 1.43 4.58
N HIS A 137 7.68 2.66 5.01
CA HIS A 137 7.90 3.92 4.29
C HIS A 137 7.73 5.11 5.25
N ASP A 138 8.83 5.64 5.78
CA ASP A 138 8.85 6.74 6.76
C ASP A 138 8.92 8.13 6.09
N ASN A 139 8.08 8.39 5.09
CA ASN A 139 8.00 9.65 4.32
C ASN A 139 9.30 10.13 3.60
N VAL A 140 10.44 9.48 3.81
CA VAL A 140 11.69 9.86 3.14
C VAL A 140 11.65 9.42 1.68
N ALA A 141 11.65 10.40 0.78
CA ALA A 141 11.69 10.14 -0.65
C ALA A 141 12.92 9.28 -1.02
N GLY A 142 12.69 8.13 -1.63
CA GLY A 142 13.74 7.22 -2.10
C GLY A 142 14.23 6.19 -1.08
N GLU A 143 13.64 6.09 0.12
CA GLU A 143 13.99 5.11 1.15
C GLU A 143 14.03 3.67 0.61
N ILE A 144 12.97 3.24 -0.10
CA ILE A 144 12.88 1.93 -0.75
C ILE A 144 13.99 1.72 -1.80
N THR A 145 14.42 2.79 -2.47
CA THR A 145 15.48 2.73 -3.51
C THR A 145 16.88 2.70 -2.89
N ALA A 146 17.04 3.16 -1.64
CA ALA A 146 18.30 3.16 -0.90
C ALA A 146 18.60 1.83 -0.20
N LEU A 147 17.61 0.92 -0.09
CA LEU A 147 17.80 -0.41 0.47
C LEU A 147 18.78 -1.25 -0.36
N THR A 148 19.74 -1.90 0.30
CA THR A 148 20.69 -2.80 -0.34
C THR A 148 20.03 -4.12 -0.72
N ASN A 149 20.29 -4.62 -1.93
CA ASN A 149 19.81 -5.94 -2.34
C ASN A 149 20.37 -7.04 -1.41
N VAL A 150 19.47 -7.85 -0.85
CA VAL A 150 19.80 -9.06 -0.09
C VAL A 150 19.16 -10.26 -0.79
N THR A 151 19.84 -11.41 -0.80
CA THR A 151 19.22 -12.67 -1.23
C THR A 151 18.20 -13.10 -0.16
N PRO A 152 16.90 -13.16 -0.47
CA PRO A 152 15.90 -13.50 0.55
C PRO A 152 16.10 -14.93 1.08
N ALA A 153 16.02 -15.10 2.39
CA ALA A 153 15.95 -16.40 3.03
C ALA A 153 14.51 -16.96 2.93
N SER A 154 14.34 -18.28 3.04
CA SER A 154 13.03 -18.94 2.91
C SER A 154 11.96 -18.45 3.90
N GLY A 155 12.38 -17.92 5.06
CA GLY A 155 11.48 -17.38 6.07
C GLY A 155 11.16 -15.89 5.92
N ASP A 156 11.74 -15.21 4.92
CA ASP A 156 11.55 -13.78 4.73
C ASP A 156 10.12 -13.50 4.27
N ASN A 157 9.53 -12.44 4.79
CA ASN A 157 8.18 -12.03 4.44
C ASN A 157 8.20 -11.08 3.24
N PHE A 158 7.27 -11.31 2.32
CA PHE A 158 6.90 -10.39 1.25
C PHE A 158 5.51 -9.84 1.54
N LEU A 159 5.37 -8.52 1.51
CA LEU A 159 4.06 -7.88 1.58
C LEU A 159 3.46 -7.79 0.18
N ILE A 160 2.19 -8.18 0.05
CA ILE A 160 1.41 -8.11 -1.18
C ILE A 160 0.07 -7.43 -0.91
N GLU A 161 -0.47 -6.77 -1.92
CA GLU A 161 -1.88 -6.36 -1.92
C GLU A 161 -2.71 -7.49 -2.54
N ASP A 162 -3.54 -8.11 -1.72
CA ASP A 162 -4.34 -9.25 -2.15
C ASP A 162 -5.62 -8.76 -2.85
N VAL A 163 -5.59 -8.72 -4.18
CA VAL A 163 -6.74 -8.33 -5.01
C VAL A 163 -7.97 -9.20 -4.77
N SER A 164 -7.78 -10.48 -4.41
CA SER A 164 -8.90 -11.39 -4.12
C SER A 164 -9.59 -11.08 -2.79
N ASP A 165 -8.93 -10.31 -1.94
CA ASP A 165 -9.43 -9.84 -0.65
C ASP A 165 -9.47 -8.30 -0.61
N SER A 166 -10.00 -7.70 -1.67
CA SER A 166 -10.24 -6.24 -1.78
C SER A 166 -8.99 -5.38 -1.55
N ASN A 167 -7.83 -5.86 -2.02
CA ASN A 167 -6.52 -5.22 -1.86
C ASN A 167 -6.05 -5.12 -0.39
N ASN A 168 -6.54 -5.98 0.50
CA ASN A 168 -5.99 -6.08 1.86
C ASN A 168 -4.48 -6.39 1.80
N LYS A 169 -3.69 -5.70 2.62
CA LYS A 169 -2.26 -5.97 2.78
C LYS A 169 -2.07 -7.32 3.47
N LYS A 170 -1.44 -8.27 2.78
CA LYS A 170 -1.14 -9.60 3.31
C LYS A 170 0.34 -9.90 3.17
N LYS A 171 0.86 -10.74 4.06
CA LYS A 171 2.21 -11.26 3.93
C LYS A 171 2.19 -12.69 3.40
N THR A 172 3.18 -13.00 2.59
CA THR A 172 3.54 -14.36 2.18
C THR A 172 5.03 -14.55 2.47
N THR A 173 5.53 -15.78 2.56
CA THR A 173 6.97 -16.00 2.71
C THR A 173 7.66 -16.18 1.35
N TYR A 174 8.99 -15.99 1.29
CA TYR A 174 9.75 -16.32 0.09
C TYR A 174 9.59 -17.80 -0.30
N ALA A 175 9.45 -18.70 0.68
CA ALA A 175 9.13 -20.10 0.42
C ALA A 175 7.73 -20.30 -0.22
N ASP A 176 6.74 -19.54 0.24
CA ASP A 176 5.34 -19.65 -0.22
C ASP A 176 5.08 -18.93 -1.55
N LEU A 177 5.93 -17.97 -1.94
CA LEU A 177 5.90 -17.33 -3.27
C LEU A 177 6.20 -18.31 -4.41
N ASP A 178 6.68 -19.52 -4.09
CA ASP A 178 6.76 -20.72 -4.92
C ASP A 178 7.24 -20.47 -6.37
N ILE A 179 8.12 -19.47 -6.53
CA ILE A 179 8.64 -19.04 -7.83
C ILE A 179 9.57 -20.10 -8.42
N THR A 180 10.11 -20.97 -7.57
CA THR A 180 10.90 -22.16 -7.92
C THR A 180 10.07 -23.41 -8.22
N SER A 181 8.74 -23.36 -8.11
CA SER A 181 7.87 -24.54 -8.12
C SER A 181 6.82 -24.56 -9.21
N ARG A 182 6.57 -23.41 -9.85
CA ARG A 182 5.80 -23.39 -11.10
C ARG A 182 6.46 -24.19 -12.25
N LEU A 183 7.68 -24.72 -12.04
CA LEU A 183 8.36 -25.68 -12.90
C LEU A 183 8.98 -26.84 -12.09
N LYS A 184 8.33 -27.34 -11.03
CA LYS A 184 8.88 -28.49 -10.27
C LYS A 184 8.94 -29.77 -11.11
N ASN A 185 8.01 -29.98 -12.04
CA ASN A 185 8.07 -31.13 -12.95
C ASN A 185 7.21 -30.91 -14.21
N VAL A 186 7.77 -31.14 -15.39
CA VAL A 186 7.00 -31.08 -16.66
C VAL A 186 5.91 -32.16 -16.68
N SER A 187 6.09 -33.26 -15.93
CA SER A 187 5.14 -34.37 -15.85
C SER A 187 3.83 -34.03 -15.12
N GLU A 188 3.80 -32.94 -14.34
CA GLU A 188 2.61 -32.52 -13.57
C GLU A 188 1.86 -31.36 -14.26
N ASP A 189 2.43 -30.83 -15.35
CA ASP A 189 1.81 -29.80 -16.16
C ASP A 189 0.82 -30.42 -17.15
N THR A 190 -0.48 -30.29 -16.85
CA THR A 190 -1.56 -30.83 -17.68
C THR A 190 -1.94 -29.91 -18.85
N THR A 191 -1.39 -28.69 -18.90
CA THR A 191 -1.55 -27.73 -19.98
C THR A 191 -0.21 -27.00 -20.23
N PRO A 192 0.82 -27.70 -20.72
CA PRO A 192 2.15 -27.13 -20.82
C PRO A 192 2.23 -26.02 -21.85
N ASP A 193 2.06 -24.78 -21.37
CA ASP A 193 2.33 -23.54 -22.10
C ASP A 193 3.83 -23.18 -22.01
N LEU A 194 4.68 -24.22 -22.06
CA LEU A 194 6.08 -24.04 -22.41
C LEU A 194 6.07 -23.51 -23.85
N GLY A 195 6.17 -22.19 -24.01
CA GLY A 195 6.08 -21.46 -25.29
C GLY A 195 7.19 -21.79 -26.30
N GLY A 196 7.39 -23.07 -26.60
CA GLY A 196 8.41 -23.61 -27.50
C GLY A 196 8.32 -25.14 -27.57
N SER A 197 9.00 -25.72 -28.57
CA SER A 197 9.08 -27.18 -28.71
C SER A 197 9.82 -27.81 -27.52
N LEU A 198 9.25 -28.86 -26.94
CA LEU A 198 9.92 -29.70 -25.95
C LEU A 198 11.23 -30.24 -26.56
N ASN A 199 12.37 -29.76 -26.05
CA ASN A 199 13.67 -30.22 -26.53
C ASN A 199 14.02 -31.55 -25.84
N MET A 200 13.94 -32.66 -26.58
CA MET A 200 14.32 -33.98 -26.09
C MET A 200 15.84 -34.16 -25.92
N LYS A 201 16.67 -33.11 -26.09
CA LYS A 201 18.13 -33.08 -25.88
C LYS A 201 18.92 -34.27 -26.48
N GLY A 202 18.40 -34.88 -27.55
CA GLY A 202 19.02 -36.03 -28.21
C GLY A 202 18.56 -37.41 -27.71
N PHE A 203 17.61 -37.48 -26.78
CA PHE A 203 16.92 -38.71 -26.42
C PHE A 203 15.88 -39.08 -27.48
N GLY A 204 15.89 -40.34 -27.89
CA GLY A 204 14.90 -40.91 -28.78
C GLY A 204 13.65 -41.37 -28.02
N PHE A 205 12.71 -42.00 -28.71
CA PHE A 205 11.61 -42.67 -28.04
C PHE A 205 12.11 -44.04 -27.58
N ASP A 206 12.23 -44.16 -26.26
CA ASP A 206 12.65 -45.36 -25.55
C ASP A 206 11.43 -46.00 -24.88
N ASP A 207 11.38 -47.33 -24.87
CA ASP A 207 10.34 -48.09 -24.16
C ASP A 207 10.95 -49.34 -23.51
N GLU A 208 10.24 -49.89 -22.54
CA GLU A 208 10.69 -50.99 -21.70
C GLU A 208 10.10 -52.32 -22.20
N PHE A 209 10.97 -53.29 -22.51
CA PHE A 209 10.55 -54.64 -22.91
C PHE A 209 11.41 -55.70 -22.20
N ILE A 210 10.94 -56.95 -22.23
CA ILE A 210 11.70 -58.11 -21.76
C ILE A 210 12.50 -58.67 -22.93
N ALA A 211 13.77 -59.00 -22.71
CA ALA A 211 14.59 -59.69 -23.71
C ALA A 211 14.25 -61.19 -23.76
N GLY A 212 14.00 -61.72 -24.96
CA GLY A 212 13.77 -63.16 -25.18
C GLY A 212 15.06 -63.99 -25.21
N GLU A 213 16.19 -63.33 -25.46
CA GLU A 213 17.52 -63.92 -25.45
C GLU A 213 18.54 -62.95 -24.82
N ALA A 214 19.81 -63.37 -24.71
CA ALA A 214 20.87 -62.46 -24.28
C ALA A 214 21.20 -61.46 -25.40
N LEU A 215 21.02 -60.18 -25.11
CA LEU A 215 21.22 -59.06 -26.03
C LEU A 215 22.43 -58.22 -25.60
N THR A 216 23.17 -57.72 -26.57
CA THR A 216 24.28 -56.78 -26.39
C THR A 216 23.81 -55.37 -26.72
N ALA A 217 24.41 -54.36 -26.09
CA ALA A 217 24.15 -52.97 -26.42
C ALA A 217 24.38 -52.72 -27.92
N GLY A 218 23.35 -52.24 -28.59
CA GLY A 218 23.35 -51.97 -30.03
C GLY A 218 22.84 -53.09 -30.92
N ASP A 219 22.45 -54.25 -30.37
CA ASP A 219 21.81 -55.31 -31.16
C ASP A 219 20.50 -54.80 -31.78
N CYS A 220 20.35 -55.04 -33.08
CA CYS A 220 19.11 -54.80 -33.82
C CYS A 220 18.09 -55.89 -33.45
N CYS A 221 17.01 -55.49 -32.80
CA CYS A 221 16.00 -56.40 -32.25
C CYS A 221 14.64 -56.19 -32.92
N TYR A 222 13.82 -57.23 -32.90
CA TYR A 222 12.42 -57.17 -33.31
C TYR A 222 11.50 -57.59 -32.15
N LEU A 223 10.28 -57.05 -32.15
CA LEU A 223 9.24 -57.45 -31.20
C LEU A 223 8.57 -58.73 -31.71
N SER A 224 8.81 -59.86 -31.05
CA SER A 224 8.18 -61.14 -31.42
C SER A 224 6.72 -61.21 -30.92
N THR A 225 5.97 -62.19 -31.41
CA THR A 225 4.57 -62.42 -31.03
C THR A 225 4.37 -62.80 -29.58
N ASP A 226 5.45 -63.17 -28.87
CA ASP A 226 5.45 -63.45 -27.42
C ASP A 226 5.55 -62.18 -26.55
N GLY A 227 5.67 -61.00 -27.17
CA GLY A 227 5.80 -59.71 -26.50
C GLY A 227 7.20 -59.39 -26.01
N LYS A 228 8.22 -60.18 -26.41
CA LYS A 228 9.62 -59.99 -26.04
C LYS A 228 10.45 -59.50 -27.22
N MET A 229 11.60 -58.90 -26.91
CA MET A 229 12.58 -58.46 -27.89
C MET A 229 13.59 -59.57 -28.18
N TRP A 230 13.75 -59.91 -29.45
CA TRP A 230 14.67 -60.94 -29.96
C TRP A 230 15.56 -60.34 -31.05
N LYS A 231 16.70 -60.95 -31.39
CA LYS A 231 17.57 -60.44 -32.45
C LYS A 231 16.90 -60.55 -33.82
N ALA A 232 16.93 -59.46 -34.58
CA ALA A 232 16.41 -59.42 -35.95
C ALA A 232 17.41 -60.07 -36.92
N ASP A 233 16.91 -60.81 -37.90
CA ASP A 233 17.70 -61.51 -38.90
C ASP A 233 17.08 -61.37 -40.31
N ALA A 234 17.84 -60.84 -41.25
CA ALA A 234 17.37 -60.63 -42.63
C ALA A 234 17.11 -61.94 -43.38
N ASP A 235 17.60 -63.10 -42.90
CA ASP A 235 17.34 -64.41 -43.50
C ASP A 235 15.92 -64.94 -43.19
N GLU A 236 15.20 -64.32 -42.26
CA GLU A 236 13.88 -64.78 -41.82
C GLU A 236 12.84 -63.66 -41.74
N ASN A 237 11.78 -63.76 -42.56
CA ASN A 237 10.71 -62.75 -42.64
C ASN A 237 10.02 -62.47 -41.30
N SER A 238 9.81 -63.49 -40.47
CA SER A 238 9.14 -63.39 -39.17
C SER A 238 9.90 -62.53 -38.16
N THR A 239 11.19 -62.25 -38.42
CA THR A 239 12.06 -61.45 -37.55
C THR A 239 12.23 -60.02 -38.04
N CYS A 240 11.63 -59.68 -39.18
CA CYS A 240 11.75 -58.39 -39.84
C CYS A 240 10.40 -57.67 -40.05
N ASP A 241 9.27 -58.37 -39.86
CA ASP A 241 7.93 -57.87 -40.16
C ASP A 241 7.28 -57.02 -39.04
N THR A 242 7.86 -57.02 -37.84
CA THR A 242 7.38 -56.23 -36.69
C THR A 242 8.21 -54.96 -36.41
N ILE A 243 8.02 -54.38 -35.22
CA ILE A 243 8.75 -53.21 -34.74
C ILE A 243 10.23 -53.58 -34.59
N ILE A 244 11.09 -52.80 -35.25
CA ILE A 244 12.54 -52.86 -35.04
C ILE A 244 12.94 -51.84 -33.98
N ALA A 245 13.73 -52.28 -33.00
CA ALA A 245 14.29 -51.44 -31.95
C ALA A 245 15.72 -51.87 -31.62
N PHE A 246 16.45 -51.06 -30.88
CA PHE A 246 17.84 -51.35 -30.51
C PHE A 246 18.00 -51.46 -29.00
N ALA A 247 18.69 -52.51 -28.55
CA ALA A 247 19.04 -52.66 -27.15
C ALA A 247 19.99 -51.51 -26.72
N THR A 248 19.62 -50.76 -25.67
CA THR A 248 20.43 -49.61 -25.21
C THR A 248 21.58 -50.01 -24.28
N ALA A 249 21.57 -51.25 -23.79
CA ALA A 249 22.56 -51.83 -22.89
C ALA A 249 22.67 -53.34 -23.14
N ASN A 250 23.61 -54.01 -22.47
CA ASN A 250 23.60 -55.47 -22.41
C ASN A 250 22.44 -55.94 -21.52
N ILE A 251 21.59 -56.81 -22.05
CA ILE A 251 20.39 -57.29 -21.37
C ILE A 251 20.45 -58.83 -21.36
N SER A 252 20.33 -59.42 -20.17
CA SER A 252 20.27 -60.89 -20.06
C SER A 252 18.92 -61.41 -20.55
N ALA A 253 18.86 -62.67 -20.99
CA ALA A 253 17.59 -63.31 -21.32
C ALA A 253 16.63 -63.24 -20.13
N GLU A 254 15.34 -63.01 -20.42
CA GLU A 254 14.26 -62.83 -19.45
C GLU A 254 14.39 -61.58 -18.55
N ALA A 255 15.36 -60.70 -18.79
CA ALA A 255 15.49 -59.45 -18.08
C ALA A 255 14.76 -58.31 -18.81
N THR A 256 14.21 -57.39 -18.02
CA THR A 256 13.68 -56.13 -18.50
C THR A 256 14.82 -55.19 -18.89
N GLY A 257 14.69 -54.52 -20.03
CA GLY A 257 15.64 -53.52 -20.49
C GLY A 257 14.99 -52.44 -21.35
N ILE A 258 15.75 -51.38 -21.58
CA ILE A 258 15.29 -50.24 -22.39
C ILE A 258 15.72 -50.42 -23.84
N PHE A 259 14.77 -50.25 -24.74
CA PHE A 259 14.95 -50.35 -26.18
C PHE A 259 14.67 -49.01 -26.83
N ARG A 260 15.49 -48.65 -27.82
CA ARG A 260 15.32 -47.43 -28.62
C ARG A 260 14.49 -47.74 -29.87
N LEU A 261 13.30 -47.16 -29.96
CA LEU A 261 12.37 -47.38 -31.08
C LEU A 261 12.57 -46.37 -32.22
N MET A 262 12.96 -45.12 -31.90
CA MET A 262 13.29 -44.11 -32.91
C MET A 262 14.17 -43.00 -32.35
N GLY A 263 14.89 -42.29 -33.20
CA GLY A 263 15.82 -41.22 -32.82
C GLY A 263 17.29 -41.67 -32.84
N LYS A 264 18.19 -40.93 -32.18
CA LYS A 264 19.65 -41.11 -32.31
C LYS A 264 20.21 -42.12 -31.31
N ILE A 265 20.65 -43.29 -31.75
CA ILE A 265 21.42 -44.23 -30.91
C ILE A 265 22.92 -44.12 -31.19
N THR A 266 23.74 -44.30 -30.15
CA THR A 266 25.20 -44.37 -30.29
C THR A 266 25.64 -45.83 -30.43
N LEU A 267 26.31 -46.15 -31.54
CA LEU A 267 26.83 -47.47 -31.89
C LEU A 267 28.32 -47.36 -32.28
N SER A 268 28.92 -48.48 -32.66
CA SER A 268 30.27 -48.51 -33.25
C SER A 268 30.24 -49.15 -34.63
N GLY A 269 31.25 -48.88 -35.45
CA GLY A 269 31.40 -49.53 -36.76
C GLY A 269 30.39 -49.09 -37.83
N LEU A 270 29.76 -47.92 -37.68
CA LEU A 270 28.82 -47.42 -38.69
C LEU A 270 29.55 -46.80 -39.89
N THR A 271 28.93 -46.90 -41.06
CA THR A 271 29.38 -46.19 -42.27
C THR A 271 28.65 -44.85 -42.35
N PRO A 272 29.33 -43.69 -42.25
CA PRO A 272 28.66 -42.39 -42.29
C PRO A 272 27.85 -42.18 -43.58
N PHE A 273 26.68 -41.57 -43.44
CA PHE A 273 25.79 -41.18 -44.54
C PHE A 273 25.24 -42.34 -45.38
N SER A 274 25.21 -43.56 -44.83
CA SER A 274 24.58 -44.72 -45.46
C SER A 274 23.26 -45.10 -44.78
N MET A 275 22.38 -45.74 -45.54
CA MET A 275 21.22 -46.46 -44.99
C MET A 275 21.72 -47.73 -44.29
N ALA A 276 21.22 -48.00 -43.10
CA ALA A 276 21.43 -49.26 -42.40
C ALA A 276 20.24 -50.20 -42.64
N TYR A 277 20.53 -51.48 -42.84
CA TYR A 277 19.57 -52.56 -42.98
C TYR A 277 19.83 -53.62 -41.91
N VAL A 278 18.81 -54.41 -41.57
CA VAL A 278 18.98 -55.63 -40.78
C VAL A 278 19.97 -56.55 -41.50
N SER A 279 20.90 -57.13 -40.74
CA SER A 279 21.89 -58.08 -41.27
C SER A 279 21.33 -59.50 -41.35
N THR A 280 21.88 -60.32 -42.25
CA THR A 280 21.71 -61.79 -42.25
C THR A 280 22.46 -62.48 -41.10
N THR A 281 23.21 -61.71 -40.30
CA THR A 281 23.70 -62.16 -39.00
C THR A 281 22.80 -61.58 -37.92
N ALA A 282 22.07 -62.43 -37.21
CA ALA A 282 21.14 -62.05 -36.14
C ALA A 282 21.69 -60.94 -35.22
N GLY A 283 20.94 -59.86 -35.08
CA GLY A 283 21.27 -58.70 -34.24
C GLY A 283 22.21 -57.68 -34.89
N GLY A 284 22.79 -58.01 -36.04
CA GLY A 284 23.74 -57.16 -36.76
C GLY A 284 23.08 -56.12 -37.66
N LEU A 285 23.92 -55.21 -38.17
CA LEU A 285 23.57 -54.23 -39.21
C LEU A 285 24.46 -54.39 -40.43
N VAL A 286 23.88 -54.16 -41.60
CA VAL A 286 24.63 -54.01 -42.87
C VAL A 286 24.31 -52.67 -43.52
N PHE A 287 25.25 -52.17 -44.32
CA PHE A 287 25.18 -50.85 -44.95
C PHE A 287 25.01 -50.91 -46.48
N ALA A 288 24.72 -52.11 -46.99
CA ALA A 288 24.21 -52.39 -48.31
C ALA A 288 22.99 -53.30 -48.14
N PRO A 289 21.94 -53.18 -48.98
CA PRO A 289 20.78 -54.07 -48.90
C PRO A 289 21.22 -55.53 -49.05
N PRO A 290 20.76 -56.46 -48.18
CA PRO A 290 20.89 -57.89 -48.43
C PRO A 290 20.31 -58.26 -49.81
N ASP A 291 21.05 -59.04 -50.59
CA ASP A 291 20.73 -59.38 -51.99
C ASP A 291 20.68 -60.89 -52.26
N GLY A 292 20.80 -61.72 -51.22
CA GLY A 292 20.57 -63.15 -51.29
C GLY A 292 19.10 -63.49 -51.58
N ALA A 293 18.89 -64.65 -52.22
CA ALA A 293 17.54 -65.13 -52.51
C ALA A 293 16.85 -65.54 -51.20
N GLY A 294 15.74 -64.86 -50.87
CA GLY A 294 15.02 -65.06 -49.61
C GLY A 294 15.29 -63.98 -48.58
N ASP A 295 16.37 -63.19 -48.73
CA ASP A 295 16.76 -62.14 -47.82
C ASP A 295 15.74 -60.99 -47.82
N ILE A 296 15.56 -60.40 -46.63
CA ILE A 296 14.68 -59.26 -46.40
C ILE A 296 15.48 -57.97 -46.39
N GLN A 297 15.14 -57.05 -47.30
CA GLN A 297 15.69 -55.70 -47.29
C GLN A 297 14.88 -54.83 -46.33
N ARG A 298 15.19 -54.94 -45.03
CA ARG A 298 14.58 -54.15 -43.95
C ARG A 298 15.46 -52.97 -43.56
N PRO A 299 15.21 -51.75 -44.09
CA PRO A 299 15.91 -50.55 -43.65
C PRO A 299 15.50 -50.16 -42.23
N VAL A 300 16.48 -49.77 -41.40
CA VAL A 300 16.26 -49.47 -39.97
C VAL A 300 16.60 -48.02 -39.60
N GLY A 301 17.34 -47.32 -40.46
CA GLY A 301 17.71 -45.92 -40.21
C GLY A 301 18.87 -45.43 -41.07
N PHE A 302 19.29 -44.19 -40.81
CA PHE A 302 20.35 -43.52 -41.56
C PHE A 302 21.53 -43.17 -40.64
N CYS A 303 22.74 -43.55 -41.03
CA CYS A 303 23.94 -43.29 -40.26
C CYS A 303 24.34 -41.82 -40.40
N LEU A 304 24.33 -41.06 -39.30
CA LEU A 304 24.71 -39.64 -39.30
C LEU A 304 26.23 -39.44 -39.14
N SER A 305 26.91 -40.45 -38.58
CA SER A 305 28.36 -40.48 -38.39
C SER A 305 28.84 -41.92 -38.21
N THR A 306 30.11 -42.12 -37.87
CA THR A 306 30.68 -43.45 -37.57
C THR A 306 30.13 -44.07 -36.28
N THR A 307 29.44 -43.27 -35.45
CA THR A 307 28.95 -43.69 -34.13
C THR A 307 27.49 -43.36 -33.89
N VAL A 308 26.79 -42.66 -34.79
CA VAL A 308 25.39 -42.27 -34.58
C VAL A 308 24.51 -42.80 -35.70
N LEU A 309 23.55 -43.64 -35.34
CA LEU A 309 22.46 -44.07 -36.21
C LEU A 309 21.19 -43.29 -35.83
N TYR A 310 20.52 -42.70 -36.83
CA TYR A 310 19.19 -42.15 -36.67
C TYR A 310 18.15 -43.19 -37.09
N ILE A 311 17.48 -43.78 -36.10
CA ILE A 311 16.52 -44.87 -36.27
C ILE A 311 15.21 -44.31 -36.81
N ILE A 312 14.70 -44.95 -37.86
CA ILE A 312 13.44 -44.63 -38.52
C ILE A 312 12.61 -45.93 -38.60
N PRO A 313 11.63 -46.14 -37.69
CA PRO A 313 11.02 -47.46 -37.45
C PRO A 313 10.11 -47.95 -38.58
N ASN A 314 9.74 -47.09 -39.53
CA ASN A 314 8.85 -47.47 -40.63
C ASN A 314 9.34 -46.95 -41.99
N LEU A 315 10.46 -47.50 -42.43
CA LEU A 315 10.88 -47.44 -43.82
C LEU A 315 10.35 -48.70 -44.53
N TYR A 316 9.81 -48.52 -45.75
CA TYR A 316 9.29 -49.63 -46.56
C TYR A 316 10.34 -50.75 -46.69
N PHE A 317 9.92 -52.00 -46.46
CA PHE A 317 10.75 -53.19 -46.69
C PHE A 317 10.25 -53.97 -47.89
N GLN A 318 11.16 -54.66 -48.57
CA GLN A 318 10.83 -55.52 -49.70
C GLN A 318 11.59 -56.85 -49.56
N GLN A 319 10.96 -57.94 -49.98
CA GLN A 319 11.60 -59.25 -50.09
C GLN A 319 12.20 -59.39 -51.49
N VAL A 320 13.43 -59.91 -51.58
CA VAL A 320 14.05 -60.21 -52.86
C VAL A 320 13.45 -61.50 -53.42
N PHE A 321 12.66 -61.39 -54.48
CA PHE A 321 12.19 -62.54 -55.26
C PHE A 321 13.22 -62.89 -56.33
N ALA A 322 13.52 -64.18 -56.47
CA ALA A 322 14.37 -64.70 -57.54
C ALA A 322 13.75 -64.52 -58.94
#